data_AF-K2A8K0-F1
#
_entry.id   AF-K2A8K0-F1
#
_cell.length_a   1.000
_cell.length_b   1.000
_cell.length_c   1.000
_cell.angle_alpha   90.00
_cell.angle_beta   90.00
_cell.angle_gamma   90.00
#
_symmetry.space_group_name_H-M   'P 1'
#
loop_
_entity.id
_entity.type
_entity.pdbx_description
1 polymer ?
#
loop_
_entity_poly.entity_id
_entity_poly.type
_entity_poly.pdbx_seq_one_letter_code
_entity_poly.pdbx_strand_id
1 'polypeptide(L)'
;MKNLSFLRTKEDDKNFHRSRIMFIFKNGKVTVAPKGVSYSHLEWFEKEGWVDRANSIAFLEENTRGFFISSQNALYFYKGVGFYFDNQLIEQVKNMIGDLQRELGLSGDTRILAGPKKKVITGKEYPQKYLGTIRELTA
;
A
#
# COMPACT_ATOMS: atom_id res chain seq x y z
N MET A 1 11.88 -12.76 -17.51
CA MET A 1 10.97 -11.75 -16.90
C MET A 1 10.39 -12.32 -15.62
N LYS A 2 10.41 -11.58 -14.50
CA LYS A 2 9.77 -12.05 -13.26
C LYS A 2 8.26 -12.16 -13.46
N ASN A 3 7.66 -13.26 -13.03
CA ASN A 3 6.22 -13.47 -13.09
C ASN A 3 5.54 -12.69 -11.95
N LEU A 4 4.65 -11.74 -12.29
CA LEU A 4 3.91 -10.92 -11.31
C LEU A 4 2.50 -11.47 -11.04
N SER A 5 2.18 -12.69 -11.47
CA SER A 5 0.84 -13.29 -11.29
C SER A 5 0.39 -13.33 -9.82
N PHE A 6 1.32 -13.45 -8.87
CA PHE A 6 1.01 -13.46 -7.44
C PHE A 6 0.54 -12.09 -6.90
N LEU A 7 0.80 -10.99 -7.63
CA LEU A 7 0.31 -9.65 -7.33
C LEU A 7 -1.06 -9.36 -7.97
N ARG A 8 -1.53 -10.24 -8.87
CA ARG A 8 -2.84 -10.09 -9.51
C ARG A 8 -3.93 -10.63 -8.61
N THR A 9 -5.13 -10.08 -8.76
CA THR A 9 -6.28 -10.52 -7.99
C THR A 9 -6.66 -11.94 -8.34
N LYS A 10 -6.82 -12.77 -7.30
CA LYS A 10 -7.50 -14.07 -7.37
C LYS A 10 -8.93 -13.92 -6.87
N GLU A 11 -9.78 -14.91 -7.14
CA GLU A 11 -11.19 -14.86 -6.72
C GLU A 11 -11.32 -14.61 -5.20
N ASP A 12 -10.55 -15.34 -4.41
CA ASP A 12 -10.54 -15.24 -2.94
C ASP A 12 -10.02 -13.89 -2.42
N ASP A 13 -9.33 -13.11 -3.25
CA ASP A 13 -8.79 -11.81 -2.86
C ASP A 13 -9.80 -10.67 -3.03
N LYS A 14 -10.87 -10.85 -3.82
CA LYS A 14 -11.80 -9.78 -4.17
C LYS A 14 -12.45 -9.12 -2.95
N ASN A 15 -12.89 -9.91 -1.97
CA ASN A 15 -13.49 -9.37 -0.74
C ASN A 15 -12.47 -8.55 0.07
N PHE A 16 -11.22 -9.01 0.13
CA PHE A 16 -10.14 -8.23 0.73
C PHE A 16 -9.90 -6.93 -0.04
N HIS A 17 -9.93 -6.94 -1.36
CA HIS A 17 -9.72 -5.75 -2.18
C HIS A 17 -10.84 -4.72 -1.99
N ARG A 18 -12.10 -5.17 -1.92
CA ARG A 18 -13.25 -4.29 -1.68
C ARG A 18 -13.22 -3.63 -0.30
N SER A 19 -12.68 -4.32 0.70
CA SER A 19 -12.64 -3.82 2.09
C SER A 19 -11.51 -2.82 2.36
N ARG A 20 -10.54 -2.68 1.45
CA ARG A 20 -9.39 -1.78 1.62
C ARG A 20 -9.49 -0.59 0.68
N ILE A 21 -8.93 0.54 1.10
CA ILE A 21 -8.74 1.72 0.25
C ILE A 21 -7.26 1.80 -0.09
N MET A 22 -6.90 1.66 -1.36
CA MET A 22 -5.51 1.65 -1.82
C MET A 22 -4.99 3.07 -2.04
N PHE A 23 -3.70 3.29 -1.80
CA PHE A 23 -3.01 4.52 -2.15
C PHE A 23 -1.61 4.26 -2.72
N ILE A 24 -1.05 5.29 -3.34
CA ILE A 24 0.34 5.36 -3.81
C ILE A 24 0.89 6.77 -3.55
N PHE A 25 2.18 6.86 -3.28
CA PHE A 25 2.93 8.12 -3.37
C PHE A 25 3.53 8.21 -4.77
N LYS A 26 3.05 9.15 -5.56
CA LYS A 26 3.49 9.36 -6.94
C LYS A 26 3.68 10.85 -7.16
N ASN A 27 4.82 11.24 -7.73
CA ASN A 27 5.16 12.64 -7.99
C ASN A 27 5.03 13.54 -6.75
N GLY A 28 5.44 13.03 -5.58
CA GLY A 28 5.38 13.77 -4.31
C GLY A 28 3.96 13.97 -3.74
N LYS A 29 2.95 13.27 -4.27
CA LYS A 29 1.56 13.39 -3.80
C LYS A 29 0.97 12.05 -3.42
N VAL A 30 0.04 12.06 -2.48
CA VAL A 30 -0.84 10.92 -2.20
C VAL A 30 -1.89 10.82 -3.30
N THR A 31 -1.97 9.67 -3.96
CA THR A 31 -3.07 9.34 -4.88
C THR A 31 -3.81 8.13 -4.33
N VAL A 32 -5.14 8.21 -4.30
CA VAL A 32 -6.03 7.19 -3.71
C VAL A 32 -6.83 6.51 -4.82
N ALA A 33 -6.94 5.19 -4.75
CA ALA A 33 -7.74 4.41 -5.68
C ALA A 33 -9.25 4.63 -5.43
N PRO A 34 -10.11 4.37 -6.42
CA PRO A 34 -11.55 4.31 -6.17
C PRO A 34 -11.90 3.35 -5.03
N LYS A 35 -12.90 3.70 -4.21
CA LYS A 35 -13.33 2.88 -3.07
C LYS A 35 -14.11 1.65 -3.57
N GLY A 36 -14.05 0.54 -2.81
CA GLY A 36 -14.85 -0.67 -3.09
C GLY A 36 -14.40 -1.47 -4.32
N VAL A 37 -13.19 -1.23 -4.82
CA VAL A 37 -12.63 -1.90 -6.00
C VAL A 37 -12.25 -3.34 -5.69
N SER A 38 -12.41 -4.23 -6.67
CA SER A 38 -12.07 -5.65 -6.52
C SER A 38 -10.70 -6.03 -7.08
N TYR A 39 -9.88 -5.05 -7.46
CA TYR A 39 -8.61 -5.27 -8.16
C TYR A 39 -7.40 -4.90 -7.29
N SER A 40 -6.22 -5.40 -7.66
CA SER A 40 -4.98 -5.16 -6.92
C SER A 40 -4.34 -3.81 -7.26
N HIS A 41 -3.27 -3.43 -6.55
CA HIS A 41 -2.48 -2.24 -6.91
C HIS A 41 -1.93 -2.32 -8.34
N LEU A 42 -1.44 -3.50 -8.75
CA LEU A 42 -0.87 -3.67 -10.09
C LEU A 42 -1.95 -3.41 -11.15
N GLU A 43 -3.12 -4.01 -10.97
CA GLU A 43 -4.24 -3.84 -11.90
C GLU A 43 -4.81 -2.42 -11.87
N TRP A 44 -4.79 -1.76 -10.71
CA TRP A 44 -5.10 -0.34 -10.62
C TRP A 44 -4.14 0.49 -11.46
N PHE A 45 -2.84 0.31 -11.29
CA PHE A 45 -1.83 1.08 -12.02
C PHE A 45 -1.88 0.83 -13.54
N GLU A 46 -2.21 -0.40 -13.96
CA GLU A 46 -2.46 -0.73 -15.37
C GLU A 46 -3.69 0.01 -15.91
N LYS A 47 -4.80 0.06 -15.14
CA LYS A 47 -6.03 0.79 -15.53
C LYS A 47 -5.80 2.29 -15.66
N GLU A 48 -4.93 2.86 -14.84
CA GLU A 48 -4.54 4.27 -14.91
C GLU A 48 -3.50 4.56 -16.03
N GLY A 49 -3.03 3.53 -16.73
CA GLY A 49 -1.99 3.64 -17.75
C GLY A 49 -0.62 4.04 -17.22
N TRP A 50 -0.36 3.89 -15.91
CA TRP A 50 0.94 4.22 -15.31
C TRP A 50 1.97 3.13 -15.53
N VAL A 51 1.51 1.88 -15.65
CA VAL A 51 2.38 0.73 -15.87
C VAL A 51 1.88 -0.19 -16.96
N ASP A 52 2.83 -0.87 -17.58
CA ASP A 52 2.66 -1.98 -18.48
C ASP A 52 3.60 -3.14 -18.09
N ARG A 53 3.72 -4.14 -18.97
CA ARG A 53 4.60 -5.29 -18.75
C ARG A 53 6.09 -4.90 -18.70
N ALA A 54 6.49 -3.84 -19.40
CA ALA A 54 7.88 -3.43 -19.52
C ALA A 54 8.36 -2.65 -18.29
N ASN A 55 7.51 -1.79 -17.70
CA ASN A 55 7.93 -0.88 -16.63
C ASN A 55 7.40 -1.23 -15.23
N SER A 56 6.45 -2.17 -15.10
CA SER A 56 5.75 -2.42 -13.81
C SER A 56 6.68 -2.75 -12.65
N ILE A 57 7.77 -3.50 -12.87
CA ILE A 57 8.73 -3.80 -11.81
C ILE A 57 9.41 -2.51 -11.34
N ALA A 58 10.02 -1.76 -12.26
CA ALA A 58 10.71 -0.51 -11.92
C ALA A 58 9.78 0.46 -11.20
N PHE A 59 8.53 0.59 -11.68
CA PHE A 59 7.52 1.44 -11.07
C PHE A 59 7.19 1.02 -9.62
N LEU A 60 7.00 -0.28 -9.37
CA LEU A 60 6.72 -0.79 -8.02
C LEU A 60 7.92 -0.62 -7.08
N GLU A 61 9.14 -0.75 -7.61
CA GLU A 61 10.39 -0.54 -6.87
C GLU A 61 10.68 0.93 -6.59
N GLU A 62 10.10 1.86 -7.37
CA GLU A 62 10.29 3.30 -7.20
C GLU A 62 9.23 3.95 -6.30
N ASN A 63 8.00 3.44 -6.31
CA ASN A 63 6.88 4.11 -5.64
C ASN A 63 6.43 3.39 -4.36
N THR A 64 6.36 4.16 -3.27
CA THR A 64 5.72 3.71 -2.02
C THR A 64 4.22 3.57 -2.23
N ARG A 65 3.66 2.44 -1.80
CA ARG A 65 2.22 2.19 -1.91
C ARG A 65 1.69 1.49 -0.67
N GLY A 66 0.38 1.54 -0.50
CA GLY A 66 -0.23 0.94 0.66
C GLY A 66 -1.74 0.88 0.57
N PHE A 67 -2.37 0.53 1.67
CA PHE A 67 -3.82 0.51 1.78
C PHE A 67 -4.26 0.69 3.23
N PHE A 68 -5.46 1.25 3.39
CA PHE A 68 -6.16 1.37 4.66
C PHE A 68 -7.30 0.36 4.74
N ILE A 69 -7.51 -0.23 5.92
CA ILE A 69 -8.67 -1.10 6.22
C ILE A 69 -9.45 -0.47 7.37
N SER A 70 -10.67 -0.01 7.08
CA SER A 70 -11.53 0.67 8.06
C SER A 70 -11.88 -0.20 9.25
N SER A 71 -12.25 -1.47 9.02
CA SER A 71 -12.61 -2.42 10.08
C SER A 71 -11.47 -2.75 11.05
N GLN A 72 -10.23 -2.41 10.68
CA GLN A 72 -9.05 -2.59 11.53
C GLN A 72 -8.49 -1.27 12.04
N ASN A 73 -9.03 -0.13 11.59
CA ASN A 73 -8.42 1.19 11.76
C ASN A 73 -6.89 1.16 11.55
N ALA A 74 -6.45 0.55 10.45
CA ALA A 74 -5.05 0.25 10.19
C ALA A 74 -4.65 0.52 8.73
N LEU A 75 -3.53 1.22 8.57
CA LEU A 75 -2.87 1.51 7.31
C LEU A 75 -1.59 0.69 7.19
N TYR A 76 -1.42 0.06 6.03
CA TYR A 76 -0.26 -0.76 5.68
C TYR A 76 0.47 -0.12 4.50
N PHE A 77 1.80 -0.07 4.51
CA PHE A 77 2.58 0.45 3.39
C PHE A 77 3.86 -0.34 3.14
N TYR A 78 4.35 -0.30 1.91
CA TYR A 78 5.56 -1.00 1.47
C TYR A 78 5.99 -0.52 0.08
N LYS A 79 7.15 -1.01 -0.37
CA LYS A 79 7.69 -0.78 -1.71
C LYS A 79 8.07 -2.09 -2.39
N GLY A 80 8.17 -2.04 -3.71
CA GLY A 80 8.68 -3.11 -4.55
C GLY A 80 7.80 -4.34 -4.63
N VAL A 81 8.25 -5.31 -5.42
CA VAL A 81 7.59 -6.62 -5.59
C VAL A 81 7.77 -7.47 -4.32
N GLY A 82 8.79 -7.16 -3.51
CA GLY A 82 9.13 -7.85 -2.27
C GLY A 82 8.49 -7.28 -0.99
N PHE A 83 7.57 -6.32 -1.09
CA PHE A 83 6.89 -5.69 0.06
C PHE A 83 7.86 -5.17 1.14
N TYR A 84 9.02 -4.66 0.76
CA TYR A 84 10.03 -4.20 1.71
C TYR A 84 9.69 -2.82 2.25
N PHE A 85 10.36 -2.49 3.35
CA PHE A 85 10.40 -1.16 3.93
C PHE A 85 11.76 -0.97 4.59
N ASP A 86 12.21 0.28 4.64
CA ASP A 86 13.43 0.71 5.31
C ASP A 86 13.16 2.06 6.01
N ASN A 87 14.19 2.62 6.65
CA ASN A 87 14.05 3.89 7.35
C ASN A 87 13.69 5.04 6.40
N GLN A 88 14.20 5.05 5.16
CA GLN A 88 13.89 6.10 4.20
C GLN A 88 12.41 6.10 3.80
N LEU A 89 11.85 4.91 3.56
CA LEU A 89 10.43 4.73 3.29
C LEU A 89 9.59 5.17 4.50
N ILE A 90 9.99 4.78 5.71
CA ILE A 90 9.28 5.18 6.95
C ILE A 90 9.25 6.70 7.09
N GLU A 91 10.38 7.39 6.88
CA GLU A 91 10.43 8.85 6.93
C GLU A 91 9.60 9.49 5.82
N GLN A 92 9.57 8.91 4.60
CA GLN A 92 8.68 9.38 3.54
C GLN A 92 7.20 9.29 3.97
N VAL A 93 6.78 8.19 4.61
CA VAL A 93 5.40 8.04 5.09
C VAL A 93 5.07 9.03 6.20
N LYS A 94 6.00 9.26 7.13
CA LYS A 94 5.83 10.28 8.17
C LYS A 94 5.62 11.68 7.57
N ASN A 95 6.46 12.06 6.60
CA ASN A 95 6.34 13.36 5.92
C ASN A 95 5.01 13.51 5.16
N MET A 96 4.45 12.40 4.66
CA MET A 96 3.18 12.39 3.92
C MET A 96 1.96 12.06 4.80
N ILE A 97 2.12 11.92 6.12
CA ILE A 97 1.06 11.36 6.97
C ILE A 97 -0.16 12.28 7.08
N GLY A 98 0.04 13.60 7.09
CA GLY A 98 -1.04 14.58 7.08
C GLY A 98 -1.85 14.54 5.79
N ASP A 99 -1.18 14.34 4.65
CA ASP A 99 -1.85 14.14 3.36
C ASP A 99 -2.61 12.81 3.33
N LEU A 100 -2.01 11.72 3.81
CA LEU A 100 -2.70 10.44 3.94
C LEU A 100 -3.95 10.57 4.81
N GLN A 101 -3.84 11.25 5.95
CA GLN A 101 -4.94 11.46 6.87
C GLN A 101 -6.10 12.19 6.19
N ARG A 102 -5.81 13.26 5.44
CA ARG A 102 -6.81 14.05 4.73
C ARG A 102 -7.44 13.28 3.58
N GLU A 103 -6.64 12.69 2.69
CA GLU A 103 -7.14 12.03 1.48
C GLU A 103 -7.92 10.73 1.78
N LEU A 104 -7.56 10.03 2.86
CA LEU A 104 -8.23 8.78 3.26
C LEU A 104 -9.27 8.98 4.38
N GLY A 105 -9.38 10.18 4.96
CA GLY A 105 -10.28 10.48 6.08
C GLY A 105 -9.93 9.70 7.35
N LEU A 106 -8.64 9.60 7.68
CA LEU A 106 -8.15 8.80 8.81
C LEU A 106 -8.28 9.56 10.14
N SER A 107 -8.49 8.81 11.22
CA SER A 107 -8.46 9.39 12.57
C SER A 107 -7.02 9.44 13.10
N GLY A 108 -6.78 10.29 14.10
CA GLY A 108 -5.48 10.32 14.79
C GLY A 108 -5.09 8.97 15.39
N ASP A 109 -6.06 8.11 15.72
CA ASP A 109 -5.83 6.79 16.30
C ASP A 109 -5.61 5.70 15.24
N THR A 110 -5.60 6.03 13.94
CA THR A 110 -5.31 5.06 12.88
C THR A 110 -3.90 4.51 13.03
N ARG A 111 -3.80 3.18 13.12
CA ARG A 111 -2.55 2.44 13.29
C ARG A 111 -1.76 2.41 11.99
N ILE A 112 -0.45 2.60 12.09
CA ILE A 112 0.46 2.65 10.94
C ILE A 112 1.41 1.43 11.01
N LEU A 113 1.40 0.63 9.95
CA LEU A 113 2.22 -0.57 9.83
C LEU A 113 3.03 -0.56 8.53
N ALA A 114 4.34 -0.77 8.65
CA ALA A 114 5.20 -1.04 7.51
C ALA A 114 5.18 -2.53 7.17
N GLY A 115 5.16 -2.86 5.88
CA GLY A 115 5.04 -4.23 5.36
C GLY A 115 3.62 -4.64 4.98
N PRO A 116 3.45 -5.84 4.39
CA PRO A 116 2.14 -6.33 3.95
C PRO A 116 1.28 -6.78 5.13
N LYS A 117 -0.05 -6.77 4.99
CA LYS A 117 -0.98 -7.26 6.04
C LYS A 117 -0.77 -8.75 6.35
N LYS A 118 -0.67 -9.59 5.32
CA LYS A 118 -0.36 -11.02 5.48
C LYS A 118 1.16 -11.16 5.55
N LYS A 119 1.67 -11.73 6.66
CA LYS A 119 3.10 -12.00 6.82
C LYS A 119 3.59 -13.13 5.92
N VAL A 120 2.72 -14.05 5.49
CA VAL A 120 3.07 -15.11 4.55
C VAL A 120 2.31 -14.92 3.24
N ILE A 121 3.05 -14.78 2.13
CA ILE A 121 2.50 -14.68 0.78
C ILE A 121 3.24 -15.71 -0.08
N THR A 122 2.48 -16.64 -0.68
CA THR A 122 3.02 -17.75 -1.50
C THR A 122 4.14 -18.53 -0.82
N GLY A 123 3.99 -18.84 0.46
CA GLY A 123 4.97 -19.60 1.26
C GLY A 123 6.20 -18.81 1.70
N LYS A 124 6.33 -17.54 1.30
CA LYS A 124 7.41 -16.65 1.74
C LYS A 124 6.93 -15.75 2.87
N GLU A 125 7.73 -15.66 3.92
CA GLU A 125 7.51 -14.72 5.02
C GLU A 125 8.04 -13.31 4.68
N TYR A 126 7.29 -12.30 5.10
CA TYR A 126 7.57 -10.89 4.91
C TYR A 126 7.51 -10.17 6.26
N PRO A 127 8.47 -9.26 6.52
CA PRO A 127 8.49 -8.50 7.75
C PRO A 127 7.29 -7.56 7.82
N GLN A 128 6.87 -7.26 9.05
CA GLN A 128 5.90 -6.22 9.33
C GLN A 128 6.29 -5.51 10.62
N LYS A 129 6.18 -4.18 10.66
CA LYS A 129 6.53 -3.36 11.82
C LYS A 129 5.41 -2.39 12.14
N TYR A 130 4.92 -2.42 13.38
CA TYR A 130 4.03 -1.38 13.91
C TYR A 130 4.86 -0.13 14.23
N LEU A 131 4.40 1.04 13.78
CA LEU A 131 5.10 2.31 13.95
C LEU A 131 4.42 3.27 14.93
N GLY A 132 3.23 2.93 15.40
CA GLY A 132 2.38 3.82 16.18
C GLY A 132 1.09 4.18 15.45
N THR A 133 0.43 5.20 15.95
CA THR A 133 -0.76 5.84 15.40
C THR A 133 -0.38 7.12 14.64
N ILE A 134 -1.31 7.68 13.86
CA ILE A 134 -1.11 8.99 13.21
C ILE A 134 -0.77 10.06 14.25
N ARG A 135 -1.48 10.08 15.39
CA ARG A 135 -1.24 11.05 16.47
C ARG A 135 0.17 10.92 17.03
N GLU A 136 0.65 9.71 17.29
CA GLU A 136 2.01 9.49 17.81
C GLU A 136 3.10 9.86 16.80
N LEU A 137 2.82 9.78 15.49
CA LEU A 137 3.77 10.14 14.45
C LEU A 137 3.76 11.63 14.07
N THR A 138 2.79 12.39 14.57
CA THR A 138 2.62 13.83 14.29
C THR A 138 2.74 14.73 15.51
N ALA A 139 2.90 14.14 16.70
CA ALA A 139 3.18 14.83 17.96
C ALA A 139 4.66 15.21 18.05
#